data_AF-A0A1I8G6P2-F1
#
_entry.id   AF-A0A1I8G6P2-F1
#
_cell.length_a   1.000
_cell.length_b   1.000
_cell.length_c   1.000
_cell.angle_alpha   90.00
_cell.angle_beta   90.00
_cell.angle_gamma   90.00
#
_symmetry.space_group_name_H-M   'P 1'
#
loop_
_entity.id
_entity.type
_entity.pdbx_description
1 polymer ?
#
loop_
_entity_poly.entity_id
_entity_poly.type
_entity_poly.pdbx_seq_one_letter_code
_entity_poly.pdbx_strand_id
1 'polypeptide(L)'
;MSSQSQFQIKCIWDIRLTTAKVGMQLVIAAVPSKKHRSTAADRKAKMSVDFLNNDSVSVTTGMFQVRPATEHRRFTVDLNWDPRMQKPSSDNLRILLPIPKQCGQDMPWFNGSCYAVSAVRQSMADATDSVGGDAQLASFSSMAEISEFIAANTARLNEFPYRRPLSLRQPVRLGMFLNASAATVLTVVRSDSGCVLKSEKLANISATGREKGPCLSLRVTESDRAVVEFGDCSSPMLSLLSFPDTARSVPSSAAHCSGSELATLLDRLQSRFADAESSP
;
A
#
# COMPACT_ATOMS: atom_id res chain seq x y z
N MET A 1 27.84 20.40 -34.95
CA MET A 1 27.67 20.65 -33.50
C MET A 1 26.17 20.69 -33.22
N SER A 2 25.63 19.64 -32.59
CA SER A 2 24.18 19.44 -32.41
C SER A 2 23.66 20.32 -31.27
N SER A 3 23.00 21.42 -31.59
CA SER A 3 22.26 22.25 -30.64
C SER A 3 20.83 21.71 -30.48
N GLN A 4 20.70 20.51 -29.93
CA GLN A 4 19.43 20.00 -29.40
C GLN A 4 19.49 19.93 -27.88
N SER A 5 19.81 21.04 -27.21
CA SER A 5 19.35 21.25 -25.83
C SER A 5 17.84 21.52 -25.90
N GLN A 6 17.09 20.42 -26.02
CA GLN A 6 15.64 20.33 -26.03
C GLN A 6 15.05 21.14 -24.87
N PHE A 7 13.98 21.88 -25.13
CA PHE A 7 13.23 22.64 -24.13
C PHE A 7 12.62 21.67 -23.10
N GLN A 8 13.37 21.34 -22.05
CA GLN A 8 12.91 20.57 -20.92
C GLN A 8 12.60 21.51 -19.76
N ILE A 9 11.43 21.37 -19.16
CA ILE A 9 11.11 22.05 -17.91
C ILE A 9 11.52 21.13 -16.77
N LYS A 10 12.42 21.62 -15.91
CA LYS A 10 12.87 20.94 -14.71
C LYS A 10 12.44 21.73 -13.47
N CYS A 11 11.64 21.11 -12.61
CA CYS A 11 11.32 21.60 -11.27
C CYS A 11 12.00 20.71 -10.24
N ILE A 12 12.65 21.33 -9.26
CA ILE A 12 13.36 20.64 -8.18
C ILE A 12 12.88 21.22 -6.86
N TRP A 13 12.39 20.36 -5.98
CA TRP A 13 12.14 20.71 -4.59
C TRP A 13 13.18 20.04 -3.71
N ASP A 14 13.88 20.83 -2.92
CA ASP A 14 14.88 20.35 -1.98
C ASP A 14 14.29 20.33 -0.56
N ILE A 15 14.19 19.14 0.02
CA ILE A 15 13.51 18.92 1.29
C ILE A 15 14.51 18.41 2.31
N ARG A 16 14.60 19.13 3.43
CA ARG A 16 15.45 18.76 4.57
C ARG A 16 14.60 18.47 5.80
N LEU A 17 14.74 17.27 6.35
CA LEU A 17 14.16 16.92 7.64
C LEU A 17 15.05 17.50 8.75
N THR A 18 14.53 18.50 9.48
CA THR A 18 15.24 19.18 10.57
C THR A 18 15.15 18.43 11.89
N THR A 19 14.06 17.69 12.10
CA THR A 19 13.82 16.88 13.30
C THR A 19 13.30 15.51 12.88
N ALA A 20 14.15 14.49 13.03
CA ALA A 20 13.72 13.10 12.95
C ALA A 20 14.19 12.40 14.22
N LYS A 21 13.24 11.99 15.07
CA LYS A 21 13.55 11.17 16.25
C LYS A 21 13.85 9.75 15.80
N VAL A 22 14.65 9.04 16.60
CA VAL A 22 14.89 7.60 16.39
C VAL A 22 13.55 6.88 16.29
N GLY A 23 13.41 6.05 15.25
CA GLY A 23 12.19 5.30 14.97
C GLY A 23 11.13 6.06 14.17
N MET A 24 11.32 7.32 13.78
CA MET A 24 10.40 7.99 12.86
C MET A 24 10.48 7.42 11.45
N GLN A 25 9.36 7.52 10.72
CA GLN A 25 9.26 7.07 9.33
C GLN A 25 8.80 8.20 8.43
N LEU A 26 9.25 8.16 7.18
CA LEU A 26 8.87 9.04 6.09
C LEU A 26 7.95 8.26 5.16
N VAL A 27 6.73 8.74 4.97
CA VAL A 27 5.76 8.17 4.03
C VAL A 27 5.74 9.03 2.76
N ILE A 28 5.85 8.38 1.61
CA ILE A 28 5.79 9.00 0.28
C ILE A 28 4.73 8.26 -0.52
N ALA A 29 3.67 8.96 -0.89
CA ALA A 29 2.56 8.39 -1.62
C ALA A 29 2.24 9.19 -2.89
N ALA A 30 2.04 8.49 -4.00
CA ALA A 30 1.52 9.06 -5.23
C ALA A 30 -0.01 9.08 -5.17
N VAL A 31 -0.61 10.27 -5.26
CA VAL A 31 -2.05 10.49 -5.17
C VAL A 31 -2.57 10.98 -6.52
N PRO A 32 -3.59 10.36 -7.12
CA PRO A 32 -4.15 10.81 -8.38
C PRO A 32 -4.65 12.26 -8.27
N SER A 33 -4.35 13.09 -9.26
CA SER A 33 -4.97 14.41 -9.36
C SER A 33 -6.42 14.26 -9.79
N LYS A 34 -7.32 15.00 -9.13
CA LYS A 34 -8.76 15.00 -9.41
C LYS A 34 -9.13 15.52 -10.81
N LYS A 35 -8.17 16.03 -11.58
CA LYS A 35 -8.44 16.85 -12.77
C LYS A 35 -8.17 16.17 -14.12
N HIS A 36 -7.61 14.96 -14.18
CA HIS A 36 -7.30 14.35 -15.47
C HIS A 36 -7.68 12.88 -15.58
N ARG A 37 -8.71 12.60 -16.38
CA ARG A 37 -8.84 11.34 -17.12
C ARG A 37 -7.69 11.30 -18.15
N SER A 38 -6.51 10.83 -17.75
CA SER A 38 -5.42 10.64 -18.70
C SER A 38 -5.76 9.41 -19.57
N THR A 39 -5.92 9.60 -20.87
CA THR A 39 -5.91 8.50 -21.84
C THR A 39 -4.51 7.92 -21.91
N ALA A 40 -4.39 6.59 -22.02
CA ALA A 40 -3.14 5.83 -21.92
C ALA A 40 -2.08 6.15 -23.01
N ALA A 41 -2.41 6.98 -23.99
CA ALA A 41 -1.57 7.27 -25.16
C ALA A 41 -0.58 8.45 -24.98
N ASP A 42 -0.71 9.27 -23.93
CA ASP A 42 0.13 10.45 -23.76
C ASP A 42 1.41 10.13 -22.96
N ARG A 43 2.58 10.49 -23.49
CA ARG A 43 3.84 10.44 -22.71
C ARG A 43 3.69 11.37 -21.50
N LYS A 44 3.65 10.82 -20.30
CA LYS A 44 3.50 11.61 -19.06
C LYS A 44 4.83 12.19 -18.60
N ALA A 45 4.78 13.35 -17.94
CA ALA A 45 5.91 13.90 -17.20
C ALA A 45 6.46 12.88 -16.19
N LYS A 46 7.79 12.82 -16.03
CA LYS A 46 8.44 11.92 -15.08
C LYS A 46 8.71 12.65 -13.79
N MET A 47 8.29 12.06 -12.67
CA MET A 47 8.58 12.53 -11.33
C MET A 47 9.40 11.46 -10.60
N SER A 48 10.46 11.88 -9.91
CA SER A 48 11.28 11.03 -9.06
C SER A 48 11.49 11.67 -7.70
N VAL A 49 11.72 10.83 -6.69
CA VAL A 49 12.25 11.25 -5.39
C VAL A 49 13.65 10.69 -5.26
N ASP A 50 14.63 11.57 -5.20
CA ASP A 50 16.04 11.24 -5.14
C ASP A 50 16.54 11.46 -3.71
N PHE A 51 16.93 10.37 -3.04
CA PHE A 51 17.54 10.46 -1.73
C PHE A 51 19.04 10.66 -1.92
N LEU A 52 19.60 11.71 -1.30
CA LEU A 52 21.04 11.94 -1.32
C LEU A 52 21.77 10.66 -0.86
N ASN A 53 22.60 10.11 -1.75
CA ASN A 53 23.43 8.92 -1.56
C ASN A 53 22.72 7.56 -1.39
N ASN A 54 21.40 7.44 -1.62
CA ASN A 54 20.63 6.24 -1.22
C ASN A 54 19.43 5.90 -2.13
N ASP A 55 19.69 5.82 -3.44
CA ASP A 55 18.73 5.43 -4.49
C ASP A 55 17.68 6.49 -4.87
N SER A 56 17.20 6.37 -6.11
CA SER A 56 16.09 7.14 -6.64
C SER A 56 14.83 6.29 -6.72
N VAL A 57 13.69 6.91 -6.46
CA VAL A 57 12.38 6.27 -6.58
C VAL A 57 11.61 6.98 -7.69
N SER A 58 11.25 6.24 -8.73
CA SER A 58 10.33 6.75 -9.75
C SER A 58 8.91 6.79 -9.18
N VAL A 59 8.28 7.96 -9.23
CA VAL A 59 6.91 8.14 -8.75
C VAL A 59 5.97 7.59 -9.82
N THR A 60 5.33 6.46 -9.50
CA THR A 60 4.29 5.85 -10.33
C THR A 60 2.93 5.99 -9.67
N THR A 61 1.88 5.99 -10.48
CA THR A 61 0.50 6.06 -9.97
C THR A 61 0.25 4.92 -8.98
N GLY A 62 -0.21 5.25 -7.77
CA GLY A 62 -0.49 4.27 -6.73
C GLY A 62 0.70 3.88 -5.84
N MET A 63 1.90 4.39 -6.13
CA MET A 63 3.07 4.18 -5.31
C MET A 63 2.81 4.59 -3.85
N PHE A 64 3.20 3.72 -2.90
CA PHE A 64 3.18 4.00 -1.47
C PHE A 64 4.45 3.45 -0.83
N GLN A 65 5.36 4.33 -0.41
CA GLN A 65 6.63 3.96 0.20
C GLN A 65 6.75 4.49 1.62
N VAL A 66 7.26 3.65 2.52
CA VAL A 66 7.55 4.03 3.91
C VAL A 66 9.01 3.73 4.20
N ARG A 67 9.79 4.77 4.52
CA ARG A 67 11.23 4.64 4.76
C ARG A 67 11.62 5.16 6.13
N PRO A 68 12.68 4.67 6.77
CA PRO A 68 13.20 5.27 8.00
C PRO A 68 13.54 6.75 7.79
N ALA A 69 13.01 7.62 8.65
CA ALA A 69 13.39 9.03 8.71
C ALA A 69 14.68 9.14 9.52
N THR A 70 15.81 9.37 8.85
CA THR A 70 17.07 9.64 9.52
C THR A 70 17.21 11.13 9.77
N GLU A 71 17.87 11.51 10.86
CA GLU A 71 18.14 12.91 11.17
C GLU A 71 18.97 13.54 10.03
N HIS A 72 18.66 14.79 9.69
CA HIS A 72 19.28 15.53 8.59
C HIS A 72 19.15 14.89 7.21
N ARG A 73 18.25 13.90 7.03
CA ARG A 73 17.95 13.35 5.71
C ARG A 73 17.49 14.49 4.81
N ARG A 74 18.17 14.61 3.68
CA ARG A 74 17.85 15.53 2.60
C ARG A 74 17.52 14.70 1.38
N PHE A 75 16.46 15.07 0.69
CA PHE A 75 16.05 14.42 -0.54
C PHE A 75 15.45 15.47 -1.47
N THR A 76 15.58 15.23 -2.76
CA THR A 76 15.03 16.09 -3.79
C THR A 76 13.85 15.41 -4.46
N VAL A 77 12.84 16.20 -4.80
CA VAL A 77 11.77 15.77 -5.70
C VAL A 77 12.05 16.43 -7.03
N ASP A 78 12.34 15.61 -8.04
CA ASP A 78 12.64 16.04 -9.38
C ASP A 78 11.42 15.78 -10.28
N LEU A 79 10.91 16.83 -10.92
CA LEU A 79 9.89 16.74 -11.95
C LEU A 79 10.48 17.27 -13.25
N ASN A 80 10.57 16.40 -14.26
CA ASN A 80 11.10 16.75 -15.58
C ASN A 80 10.11 16.38 -16.69
N TRP A 81 9.83 17.32 -17.59
CA TRP A 81 9.04 17.05 -18.78
C TRP A 81 9.40 17.93 -19.98
N ASP A 82 9.17 17.40 -21.17
CA ASP A 82 9.17 18.18 -22.41
C ASP A 82 7.72 18.63 -22.70
N PRO A 83 7.38 19.93 -22.57
CA PRO A 83 6.01 20.43 -22.77
C PRO A 83 5.50 20.26 -24.20
N ARG A 84 6.36 19.97 -25.19
CA ARG A 84 5.97 19.75 -26.60
C ARG A 84 5.55 18.32 -26.86
N MET A 85 6.07 17.37 -26.08
CA MET A 85 5.83 15.94 -26.25
C MET A 85 5.04 15.32 -25.10
N GLN A 86 4.99 15.99 -23.95
CA GLN A 86 4.49 15.43 -22.71
C GLN A 86 3.52 16.37 -22.02
N LYS A 87 2.44 15.78 -21.49
CA LYS A 87 1.52 16.50 -20.62
C LYS A 87 2.03 16.50 -19.18
N PRO A 88 1.69 17.54 -18.38
CA PRO A 88 1.96 17.54 -16.95
C PRO A 88 1.49 16.24 -16.29
N SER A 89 2.26 15.75 -15.31
CA SER A 89 1.91 14.51 -14.60
C SER A 89 0.52 14.62 -14.00
N SER A 90 -0.25 13.53 -14.10
CA SER A 90 -1.56 13.43 -13.45
C SER A 90 -1.45 13.20 -11.94
N ASP A 91 -0.26 12.99 -11.39
CA ASP A 91 -0.09 12.47 -10.04
C ASP A 91 0.53 13.53 -9.13
N ASN A 92 -0.10 13.72 -7.97
CA ASN A 92 0.43 14.55 -6.89
C ASN A 92 1.32 13.69 -5.99
N LEU A 93 2.38 14.28 -5.44
CA LEU A 93 3.19 13.64 -4.44
C LEU A 93 2.75 14.10 -3.04
N ARG A 94 2.48 13.14 -2.16
CA ARG A 94 2.21 13.38 -0.74
C ARG A 94 3.37 12.85 0.09
N ILE A 95 3.96 13.73 0.88
CA ILE A 95 5.06 13.38 1.78
C ILE A 95 4.62 13.67 3.21
N LEU A 96 4.73 12.67 4.08
CA LEU A 96 4.31 12.75 5.48
C LEU A 96 5.41 12.25 6.40
N LEU A 97 5.47 12.85 7.58
CA LEU A 97 6.28 12.38 8.70
C LEU A 97 5.34 11.97 9.84
N PRO A 98 4.83 10.72 9.84
CA PRO A 98 4.06 10.17 10.95
C PRO A 98 4.77 10.33 12.30
N ILE A 99 4.01 10.67 13.33
CA ILE A 99 4.46 10.61 14.71
C ILE A 99 4.01 9.25 15.26
N PRO A 100 4.83 8.51 16.04
CA PRO A 100 4.37 7.27 16.66
C PRO A 100 3.05 7.45 17.41
N LYS A 101 2.13 6.48 17.29
CA LYS A 101 0.73 6.55 17.75
C LYS A 101 -0.16 7.60 17.06
N GLN A 102 0.38 8.40 16.14
CA GLN A 102 -0.32 9.43 15.39
C GLN A 102 0.12 9.44 13.92
N CYS A 103 -0.34 8.42 13.19
CA CYS A 103 0.12 8.09 11.84
C CYS A 103 -0.18 9.16 10.77
N GLY A 104 -1.27 9.92 10.96
CA GLY A 104 -1.68 10.98 10.05
C GLY A 104 -3.16 11.33 10.23
N GLN A 105 -3.64 12.34 9.51
CA GLN A 105 -5.04 12.76 9.59
C GLN A 105 -6.00 11.68 9.07
N ASP A 106 -5.63 11.02 7.99
CA ASP A 106 -6.37 9.95 7.30
C ASP A 106 -5.68 8.59 7.44
N MET A 107 -4.78 8.44 8.42
CA MET A 107 -4.12 7.19 8.73
C MET A 107 -4.38 6.83 10.20
N PRO A 108 -5.29 5.89 10.50
CA PRO A 108 -5.51 5.44 11.86
C PRO A 108 -4.30 4.65 12.35
N TRP A 109 -4.02 4.81 13.64
CA TRP A 109 -3.11 3.96 14.37
C TRP A 109 -3.92 2.84 15.02
N PHE A 110 -3.45 1.60 14.90
CA PHE A 110 -4.04 0.44 15.56
C PHE A 110 -2.94 -0.60 15.78
N ASN A 111 -2.87 -1.15 17.00
CA ASN A 111 -1.97 -2.24 17.37
C ASN A 111 -0.49 -2.05 16.91
N GLY A 112 0.08 -0.87 17.16
CA GLY A 112 1.47 -0.56 16.79
C GLY A 112 1.71 -0.34 15.29
N SER A 113 0.65 -0.25 14.49
CA SER A 113 0.72 -0.02 13.05
C SER A 113 -0.13 1.16 12.61
N CYS A 114 0.27 1.76 11.50
CA CYS A 114 -0.41 2.80 10.78
C CYS A 114 -1.10 2.22 9.54
N TYR A 115 -2.35 2.59 9.31
CA TYR A 115 -3.12 2.07 8.17
C TYR A 115 -3.47 3.17 7.18
N ALA A 116 -3.57 2.82 5.90
CA ALA A 116 -4.01 3.72 4.85
C ALA A 116 -4.79 2.94 3.79
N VAL A 117 -5.64 3.61 3.01
CA VAL A 117 -6.24 3.01 1.81
C VAL A 117 -5.48 3.50 0.59
N SER A 118 -5.14 2.59 -0.32
CA SER A 118 -4.46 2.92 -1.58
C SER A 118 -5.29 3.93 -2.38
N ALA A 119 -4.61 4.79 -3.13
CA ALA A 119 -5.28 5.84 -3.88
C ALA A 119 -5.87 5.37 -5.22
N VAL A 120 -5.47 4.17 -5.68
CA VAL A 120 -5.88 3.58 -6.97
C VAL A 120 -6.28 2.13 -6.83
N ARG A 121 -7.14 1.71 -7.77
CA ARG A 121 -7.58 0.32 -7.89
C ARG A 121 -6.57 -0.44 -8.75
N GLN A 122 -6.04 -1.53 -8.22
CA GLN A 122 -4.97 -2.31 -8.83
C GLN A 122 -5.27 -3.81 -8.70
N SER A 123 -4.63 -4.65 -9.51
CA SER A 123 -4.58 -6.10 -9.26
C SER A 123 -3.77 -6.38 -7.99
N MET A 124 -3.80 -7.60 -7.49
CA MET A 124 -3.00 -7.98 -6.31
C MET A 124 -1.49 -7.85 -6.57
N ALA A 125 -1.03 -8.27 -7.75
CA ALA A 125 0.37 -8.15 -8.15
C ALA A 125 0.80 -6.67 -8.22
N ASP A 126 0.05 -5.85 -8.95
CA ASP A 126 0.36 -4.42 -9.11
C ASP A 126 0.30 -3.65 -7.77
N ALA A 127 -0.62 -4.03 -6.88
CA ALA A 127 -0.72 -3.44 -5.54
C ALA A 127 0.45 -3.83 -4.63
N THR A 128 1.03 -5.01 -4.85
CA THR A 128 2.21 -5.46 -4.11
C THR A 128 3.46 -4.73 -4.61
N ASP A 129 3.60 -4.59 -5.93
CA ASP A 129 4.73 -3.89 -6.55
C ASP A 129 4.71 -2.36 -6.32
N SER A 130 3.53 -1.77 -6.13
CA SER A 130 3.39 -0.34 -5.84
C SER A 130 3.71 0.03 -4.39
N VAL A 131 3.79 -0.96 -3.50
CA VAL A 131 4.01 -0.76 -2.06
C VAL A 131 5.45 -1.12 -1.69
N GLY A 132 6.14 -0.21 -1.02
CA GLY A 132 7.57 -0.37 -0.74
C GLY A 132 8.03 0.13 0.63
N GLY A 133 9.25 -0.25 0.98
CA GLY A 133 9.82 0.00 2.31
C GLY A 133 9.03 -0.69 3.42
N ASP A 134 8.81 -0.08 4.57
CA ASP A 134 8.17 -0.72 5.72
C ASP A 134 6.64 -0.90 5.56
N ALA A 135 6.06 -0.44 4.44
CA ALA A 135 4.67 -0.69 4.11
C ALA A 135 4.44 -2.06 3.47
N GLN A 136 3.24 -2.58 3.70
CA GLN A 136 2.72 -3.81 3.11
C GLN A 136 1.20 -3.75 3.00
N LEU A 137 0.61 -4.77 2.38
CA LEU A 137 -0.83 -4.98 2.44
C LEU A 137 -1.22 -5.44 3.85
N ALA A 138 -2.28 -4.83 4.37
CA ALA A 138 -2.74 -5.09 5.72
C ALA A 138 -3.29 -6.51 5.84
N SER A 139 -2.95 -7.17 6.93
CA SER A 139 -3.41 -8.51 7.27
C SER A 139 -3.87 -8.55 8.72
N PHE A 140 -4.78 -9.46 9.03
CA PHE A 140 -5.34 -9.66 10.36
C PHE A 140 -5.31 -11.15 10.70
N SER A 141 -5.17 -11.46 11.98
CA SER A 141 -5.10 -12.82 12.52
C SER A 141 -6.50 -13.43 12.80
N SER A 142 -7.52 -12.59 12.97
CA SER A 142 -8.88 -13.02 13.31
C SER A 142 -9.95 -11.98 13.00
N MET A 143 -11.23 -12.40 12.98
CA MET A 143 -12.39 -11.49 12.92
C MET A 143 -12.50 -10.58 14.15
N ALA A 144 -12.02 -11.03 15.31
CA ALA A 144 -11.98 -10.20 16.51
C ALA A 144 -11.06 -8.99 16.27
N GLU A 145 -9.86 -9.23 15.76
CA GLU A 145 -8.91 -8.16 15.42
C GLU A 145 -9.46 -7.20 14.35
N ILE A 146 -10.13 -7.71 13.32
CA ILE A 146 -10.81 -6.88 12.31
C ILE A 146 -11.89 -6.01 12.96
N SER A 147 -12.67 -6.57 13.89
CA SER A 147 -13.74 -5.82 14.57
C SER A 147 -13.17 -4.74 15.48
N GLU A 148 -12.08 -5.03 16.20
CA GLU A 148 -11.36 -4.04 17.01
C GLU A 148 -10.76 -2.92 16.15
N PHE A 149 -10.18 -3.26 15.00
CA PHE A 149 -9.69 -2.27 14.04
C PHE A 149 -10.79 -1.34 13.54
N ILE A 150 -11.96 -1.88 13.19
CA ILE A 150 -13.11 -1.07 12.75
C ILE A 150 -13.61 -0.18 13.88
N ALA A 151 -13.74 -0.72 15.09
CA ALA A 151 -14.12 0.06 16.27
C ALA A 151 -13.15 1.23 16.51
N ALA A 152 -11.84 0.96 16.48
CA ALA A 152 -10.80 1.99 16.61
C ALA A 152 -10.86 3.02 15.46
N ASN A 153 -11.14 2.59 14.23
CA ASN A 153 -11.28 3.51 13.10
C ASN A 153 -12.51 4.43 13.25
N THR A 154 -13.66 3.90 13.68
CA THR A 154 -14.90 4.65 13.88
C THR A 154 -14.81 5.59 15.09
N ALA A 155 -14.18 5.16 16.18
CA ALA A 155 -14.01 5.96 17.40
C ALA A 155 -13.32 7.31 17.16
N ARG A 156 -12.50 7.43 16.11
CA ARG A 156 -11.80 8.67 15.70
C ARG A 156 -12.72 9.85 15.39
N LEU A 157 -13.99 9.60 15.10
CA LEU A 157 -15.00 10.66 14.96
C LEU A 157 -15.32 11.35 16.28
N ASN A 158 -15.16 10.64 17.40
CA ASN A 158 -15.61 11.05 18.72
C ASN A 158 -14.46 11.21 19.74
N GLU A 159 -13.27 10.72 19.42
CA GLU A 159 -12.08 10.83 20.27
C GLU A 159 -11.17 11.99 19.83
N PHE A 160 -10.73 12.79 20.80
CA PHE A 160 -9.80 13.89 20.55
C PHE A 160 -8.36 13.37 20.31
N PRO A 161 -7.65 13.86 19.28
CA PRO A 161 -8.08 14.83 18.29
C PRO A 161 -8.99 14.19 17.23
N TYR A 162 -10.13 14.83 16.97
CA TYR A 162 -11.13 14.36 16.00
C TYR A 162 -10.52 14.21 14.61
N ARG A 163 -10.67 13.02 14.02
CA ARG A 163 -10.11 12.68 12.69
C ARG A 163 -11.13 11.91 11.88
N ARG A 164 -11.05 12.06 10.54
CA ARG A 164 -11.91 11.29 9.64
C ARG A 164 -11.48 9.81 9.64
N PRO A 165 -12.40 8.87 9.86
CA PRO A 165 -12.14 7.44 9.68
C PRO A 165 -11.71 7.14 8.25
N LEU A 166 -11.00 6.02 8.08
CA LEU A 166 -10.81 5.41 6.77
C LEU A 166 -12.17 5.04 6.20
N SER A 167 -12.38 5.38 4.92
CA SER A 167 -13.56 4.96 4.18
C SER A 167 -13.41 3.51 3.76
N LEU A 168 -14.08 2.62 4.47
CA LEU A 168 -14.11 1.17 4.19
C LEU A 168 -15.49 0.72 3.68
N ARG A 169 -16.35 1.66 3.25
CA ARG A 169 -17.66 1.34 2.64
C ARG A 169 -17.50 0.63 1.30
N GLN A 170 -16.45 0.97 0.54
CA GLN A 170 -16.04 0.21 -0.64
C GLN A 170 -15.12 -0.93 -0.21
N PRO A 171 -15.16 -2.09 -0.88
CA PRO A 171 -14.26 -3.19 -0.58
C PRO A 171 -12.81 -2.79 -0.84
N VAL A 172 -11.95 -3.13 0.13
CA VAL A 172 -10.50 -2.96 0.05
C VAL A 172 -9.83 -4.32 0.17
N ARG A 173 -8.81 -4.56 -0.65
CA ARG A 173 -8.03 -5.79 -0.64
C ARG A 173 -7.16 -5.88 0.60
N LEU A 174 -7.03 -7.09 1.13
CA LEU A 174 -6.12 -7.44 2.22
C LEU A 174 -4.93 -8.26 1.68
N GLY A 175 -3.84 -8.27 2.43
CA GLY A 175 -2.69 -9.17 2.22
C GLY A 175 -2.98 -10.60 2.68
N MET A 176 -4.20 -11.09 2.50
CA MET A 176 -4.69 -12.37 3.03
C MET A 176 -5.24 -13.24 1.90
N PHE A 177 -4.95 -14.55 1.94
CA PHE A 177 -5.27 -15.50 0.87
C PHE A 177 -5.84 -16.81 1.41
N LEU A 178 -6.79 -17.40 0.71
CA LEU A 178 -7.27 -18.75 0.99
C LEU A 178 -6.21 -19.78 0.60
N ASN A 179 -5.88 -20.67 1.54
CA ASN A 179 -5.27 -21.94 1.23
C ASN A 179 -6.30 -23.05 1.47
N ALA A 180 -7.07 -23.37 0.41
CA ALA A 180 -8.16 -24.34 0.46
C ALA A 180 -7.66 -25.72 0.91
N SER A 181 -6.51 -26.16 0.39
CA SER A 181 -5.92 -27.49 0.68
C SER A 181 -5.61 -27.73 2.16
N ALA A 182 -5.39 -26.67 2.93
CA ALA A 182 -5.06 -26.76 4.35
C ALA A 182 -6.10 -26.10 5.27
N ALA A 183 -7.26 -25.68 4.73
CA ALA A 183 -8.30 -24.93 5.45
C ALA A 183 -7.72 -23.77 6.30
N THR A 184 -6.79 -23.01 5.71
CA THR A 184 -6.08 -21.90 6.36
C THR A 184 -6.15 -20.63 5.52
N VAL A 185 -5.89 -19.50 6.18
CA VAL A 185 -5.65 -18.22 5.54
C VAL A 185 -4.17 -17.91 5.64
N LEU A 186 -3.54 -17.63 4.49
CA LEU A 186 -2.17 -17.18 4.42
C LEU A 186 -2.15 -15.66 4.48
N THR A 187 -1.33 -15.09 5.35
CA THR A 187 -1.16 -13.64 5.48
C THR A 187 0.27 -13.27 5.08
N VAL A 188 0.41 -12.25 4.24
CA VAL A 188 1.72 -11.70 3.88
C VAL A 188 2.26 -10.90 5.05
N VAL A 189 3.42 -11.36 5.55
CA VAL A 189 4.16 -10.70 6.62
C VAL A 189 5.57 -10.43 6.12
N ARG A 190 6.00 -9.18 6.25
CA ARG A 190 7.37 -8.82 5.93
C ARG A 190 8.34 -9.29 7.01
N SER A 191 9.37 -10.02 6.59
CA SER A 191 10.52 -10.44 7.40
C SER A 191 11.81 -9.74 6.94
N ASP A 192 12.90 -9.94 7.68
CA ASP A 192 14.22 -9.39 7.33
C ASP A 192 14.79 -9.99 6.03
N SER A 193 14.33 -11.19 5.64
CA SER A 193 14.75 -11.90 4.43
C SER A 193 13.79 -11.75 3.25
N GLY A 194 12.77 -10.88 3.34
CA GLY A 194 11.73 -10.72 2.31
C GLY A 194 10.34 -11.05 2.84
N CYS A 195 9.45 -11.51 1.98
CA CYS A 195 8.06 -11.75 2.36
C CYS A 195 7.82 -13.20 2.74
N VAL A 196 7.27 -13.38 3.93
CA VAL A 196 6.92 -14.68 4.49
C VAL A 196 5.41 -14.76 4.60
N LEU A 197 4.89 -15.95 4.33
CA LEU A 197 3.47 -16.22 4.54
C LEU A 197 3.30 -16.89 5.88
N LYS A 198 2.56 -16.22 6.75
CA LYS A 198 2.09 -16.81 8.00
C LYS A 198 0.74 -17.47 7.75
N SER A 199 0.53 -18.63 8.34
CA SER A 199 -0.73 -19.35 8.24
C SER A 199 -1.57 -19.10 9.49
N GLU A 200 -2.83 -18.75 9.28
CA GLU A 200 -3.85 -18.58 10.31
C GLU A 200 -5.00 -19.57 10.04
N LYS A 201 -5.67 -20.05 11.10
CA LYS A 201 -6.79 -20.98 10.94
C LYS A 201 -7.94 -20.27 10.24
N LEU A 202 -8.52 -20.87 9.20
CA LEU A 202 -9.65 -20.27 8.47
C LEU A 202 -10.87 -20.05 9.39
N ALA A 203 -11.07 -20.89 10.42
CA ALA A 203 -12.13 -20.71 11.40
C ALA A 203 -12.05 -19.37 12.18
N ASN A 204 -10.87 -18.74 12.24
CA ASN A 204 -10.71 -17.42 12.86
C ASN A 204 -11.22 -16.29 11.97
N ILE A 205 -11.40 -16.55 10.67
CA ILE A 205 -11.81 -15.59 9.65
C ILE A 205 -13.14 -16.03 9.02
N SER A 206 -14.24 -15.39 9.44
CA SER A 206 -15.57 -15.62 8.88
C SER A 206 -15.71 -14.91 7.53
N ALA A 207 -15.17 -15.51 6.48
CA ALA A 207 -15.25 -15.01 5.11
C ALA A 207 -16.22 -15.82 4.24
N THR A 208 -16.96 -15.12 3.37
CA THR A 208 -17.94 -15.72 2.43
C THR A 208 -17.46 -15.62 0.98
N GLY A 209 -18.13 -16.35 0.08
CA GLY A 209 -17.88 -16.28 -1.36
C GLY A 209 -16.64 -17.02 -1.83
N ARG A 210 -16.30 -18.16 -1.19
CA ARG A 210 -15.07 -18.94 -1.46
C ARG A 210 -14.88 -19.22 -2.94
N GLU A 211 -15.97 -19.51 -3.66
CA GLU A 211 -16.03 -19.80 -5.09
C GLU A 211 -15.53 -18.64 -5.99
N LYS A 212 -15.36 -17.44 -5.44
CA LYS A 212 -14.96 -16.25 -6.22
C LYS A 212 -13.45 -16.08 -6.36
N GLY A 213 -12.66 -16.89 -5.66
CA GLY A 213 -11.20 -16.89 -5.77
C GLY A 213 -10.47 -16.73 -4.42
N PRO A 214 -9.13 -16.79 -4.43
CA PRO A 214 -8.38 -16.94 -3.18
C PRO A 214 -8.08 -15.63 -2.46
N CYS A 215 -8.29 -14.45 -3.05
CA CYS A 215 -7.92 -13.17 -2.41
C CYS A 215 -9.03 -12.67 -1.48
N LEU A 216 -8.66 -12.18 -0.28
CA LEU A 216 -9.63 -11.59 0.65
C LEU A 216 -9.77 -10.07 0.45
N SER A 217 -10.98 -9.60 0.69
CA SER A 217 -11.33 -8.18 0.77
C SER A 217 -12.13 -7.89 2.04
N LEU A 218 -12.03 -6.66 2.52
CA LEU A 218 -12.76 -6.13 3.66
C LEU A 218 -13.66 -4.98 3.21
N ARG A 219 -14.91 -4.98 3.67
CA ARG A 219 -15.79 -3.81 3.64
C ARG A 219 -16.52 -3.66 4.97
N VAL A 220 -17.00 -2.45 5.23
CA VAL A 220 -17.77 -2.12 6.42
C VAL A 220 -19.18 -1.70 6.00
N THR A 221 -20.19 -2.34 6.57
CA THR A 221 -21.61 -2.05 6.29
C THR A 221 -22.04 -0.72 6.93
N GLU A 222 -23.21 -0.20 6.57
CA GLU A 222 -23.78 1.00 7.21
C GLU A 222 -23.96 0.87 8.73
N SER A 223 -24.10 -0.36 9.23
CA SER A 223 -24.19 -0.71 10.66
C SER A 223 -22.83 -0.96 11.31
N ASP A 224 -21.74 -0.49 10.69
CA ASP A 224 -20.34 -0.63 11.13
C ASP A 224 -19.89 -2.08 11.39
N ARG A 225 -20.47 -3.03 10.66
CA ARG A 225 -20.07 -4.44 10.73
C ARG A 225 -19.04 -4.76 9.66
N ALA A 226 -18.02 -5.51 10.05
CA ALA A 226 -17.04 -6.10 9.15
C ALA A 226 -17.69 -7.15 8.25
N VAL A 227 -17.44 -7.08 6.96
CA VAL A 227 -17.72 -8.16 6.01
C VAL A 227 -16.46 -8.48 5.26
N VAL A 228 -16.05 -9.75 5.33
CA VAL A 228 -14.88 -10.27 4.64
C VAL A 228 -15.35 -11.22 3.55
N GLU A 229 -14.89 -10.97 2.32
CA GLU A 229 -15.31 -11.72 1.14
C GLU A 229 -14.10 -12.17 0.35
N PHE A 230 -14.16 -13.40 -0.16
CA PHE A 230 -13.23 -13.95 -1.13
C PHE A 230 -13.51 -13.40 -2.54
N GLY A 231 -12.48 -13.34 -3.37
CA GLY A 231 -12.56 -12.80 -4.71
C GLY A 231 -11.30 -13.05 -5.54
N ASP A 232 -11.38 -12.61 -6.79
CA ASP A 232 -10.30 -12.74 -7.75
C ASP A 232 -9.16 -11.76 -7.45
N CYS A 233 -7.93 -12.28 -7.48
CA CYS A 233 -6.72 -11.53 -7.26
C CYS A 233 -6.40 -10.56 -8.41
N SER A 234 -6.91 -10.82 -9.62
CA SER A 234 -6.69 -9.97 -10.80
C SER A 234 -7.64 -8.78 -10.88
N SER A 235 -8.79 -8.87 -10.22
CA SER A 235 -9.83 -7.83 -10.25
C SER A 235 -9.33 -6.48 -9.68
N PRO A 236 -9.45 -5.33 -10.38
CA PRO A 236 -8.93 -4.07 -9.85
C PRO A 236 -9.67 -3.58 -8.59
N MET A 237 -8.95 -3.43 -7.48
CA MET A 237 -9.51 -3.02 -6.18
C MET A 237 -8.58 -2.05 -5.44
N LEU A 238 -9.15 -1.18 -4.60
CA LEU A 238 -8.36 -0.46 -3.60
C LEU A 238 -7.76 -1.46 -2.62
N SER A 239 -6.67 -1.10 -1.94
CA SER A 239 -5.99 -1.96 -0.99
C SER A 239 -5.88 -1.30 0.37
N LEU A 240 -6.04 -2.07 1.44
CA LEU A 240 -5.70 -1.63 2.78
C LEU A 240 -4.21 -1.85 2.99
N LEU A 241 -3.50 -0.79 3.32
CA LEU A 241 -2.06 -0.77 3.57
C LEU A 241 -1.81 -0.68 5.06
N SER A 242 -0.75 -1.31 5.53
CA SER A 242 -0.23 -1.14 6.88
C SER A 242 1.29 -0.96 6.88
N PHE A 243 1.79 -0.24 7.87
CA PHE A 243 3.23 -0.13 8.17
C PHE A 243 3.37 0.02 9.69
N PRO A 244 4.48 -0.43 10.30
CA PRO A 244 4.70 -0.24 11.74
C PRO A 244 4.68 1.26 12.08
N ASP A 245 4.35 1.65 13.30
CA ASP A 245 4.39 3.07 13.70
C ASP A 245 5.81 3.58 13.96
N THR A 246 6.76 2.65 14.09
CA THR A 246 8.18 2.89 14.31
C THR A 246 9.02 2.18 13.24
N ALA A 247 10.04 2.86 12.72
CA ALA A 247 10.93 2.33 11.70
C ALA A 247 11.63 1.07 12.22
N ARG A 248 11.74 0.05 11.36
CA ARG A 248 12.58 -1.10 11.69
C ARG A 248 14.05 -0.65 11.74
N SER A 249 14.83 -1.26 12.64
CA SER A 249 16.23 -0.91 12.91
C SER A 249 17.17 -1.14 11.73
N VAL A 250 16.77 -1.94 10.75
CA VAL A 250 17.57 -2.25 9.56
C VAL A 250 17.09 -1.38 8.39
N PRO A 251 17.98 -0.63 7.70
CA PRO A 251 17.61 0.07 6.47
C PRO A 251 17.09 -0.96 5.46
N SER A 252 15.79 -0.94 5.22
CA SER A 252 15.04 -2.00 4.56
C SER A 252 15.19 -2.00 3.02
N SER A 253 16.42 -1.80 2.53
CA SER A 253 16.72 -1.61 1.10
C SER A 253 16.70 -2.89 0.25
N ALA A 254 16.59 -4.09 0.83
CA ALA A 254 16.74 -5.33 0.03
C ALA A 254 15.49 -6.23 -0.09
N ALA A 255 14.46 -6.08 0.74
CA ALA A 255 13.45 -7.14 0.90
C ALA A 255 12.00 -6.61 0.88
N HIS A 256 11.60 -5.89 -0.17
CA HIS A 256 10.17 -5.63 -0.42
C HIS A 256 9.51 -6.88 -1.01
N CYS A 257 8.23 -7.10 -0.71
CA CYS A 257 7.48 -8.17 -1.38
C CYS A 257 7.51 -7.88 -2.87
N SER A 258 8.07 -8.79 -3.67
CA SER A 258 7.88 -8.69 -5.11
C SER A 258 6.48 -9.21 -5.43
N GLY A 259 5.74 -8.45 -6.24
CA GLY A 259 4.50 -8.90 -6.85
C GLY A 259 4.69 -10.18 -7.66
N SER A 260 5.89 -10.44 -8.22
CA SER A 260 6.20 -11.68 -8.96
C SER A 260 6.32 -12.92 -8.07
N GLU A 261 6.93 -12.79 -6.87
CA GLU A 261 7.01 -13.86 -5.88
C GLU A 261 5.61 -14.21 -5.37
N LEU A 262 4.82 -13.17 -5.08
CA LEU A 262 3.45 -13.33 -4.66
C LEU A 262 2.58 -13.90 -5.79
N ALA A 263 2.72 -13.44 -7.03
CA ALA A 263 1.98 -13.95 -8.18
C ALA A 263 2.26 -15.44 -8.39
N THR A 264 3.53 -15.86 -8.32
CA THR A 264 3.90 -17.28 -8.41
C THR A 264 3.22 -18.10 -7.31
N LEU A 265 3.12 -17.55 -6.11
CA LEU A 265 2.42 -18.20 -5.01
C LEU A 265 0.90 -18.23 -5.21
N LEU A 266 0.32 -17.13 -5.70
CA LEU A 266 -1.10 -17.02 -6.01
C LEU A 266 -1.49 -17.97 -7.13
N ASP A 267 -0.69 -18.10 -8.19
CA ASP A 267 -0.91 -19.06 -9.27
C ASP A 267 -0.97 -20.49 -8.74
N ARG A 268 -0.07 -20.86 -7.81
CA ARG A 268 -0.12 -22.17 -7.12
C ARG A 268 -1.36 -22.34 -6.25
N LEU A 269 -1.85 -21.28 -5.62
CA LEU A 269 -3.08 -21.33 -4.82
C LEU A 269 -4.32 -21.41 -5.71
N GLN A 270 -4.33 -20.68 -6.83
CA GLN A 270 -5.40 -20.69 -7.82
C GLN A 270 -5.50 -22.04 -8.53
N SER A 271 -4.37 -22.66 -8.91
CA SER A 271 -4.39 -24.00 -9.52
C SER A 271 -4.98 -25.02 -8.56
N ARG A 272 -4.56 -25.00 -7.29
CA ARG A 272 -5.11 -25.87 -6.23
C ARG A 272 -6.57 -25.57 -5.91
N PHE A 273 -7.01 -24.34 -6.09
CA PHE A 273 -8.40 -23.94 -5.93
C PHE A 273 -9.26 -24.58 -7.02
N ALA A 274 -8.81 -24.53 -8.28
CA ALA A 274 -9.47 -25.21 -9.40
C ALA A 274 -9.50 -26.74 -9.23
N ASP A 275 -8.43 -27.33 -8.69
CA ASP A 275 -8.36 -28.77 -8.40
C ASP A 275 -9.29 -29.20 -7.23
N ALA A 276 -9.49 -28.32 -6.24
CA ALA A 276 -10.36 -28.59 -5.09
C ALA A 276 -11.86 -28.50 -5.44
N GLU A 277 -12.25 -27.63 -6.37
CA GLU A 277 -13.64 -27.57 -6.88
C GLU A 277 -13.98 -28.72 -7.84
N SER A 278 -12.98 -29.39 -8.42
CA SER A 278 -13.18 -30.50 -9.36
C SER A 278 -13.19 -31.88 -8.70
N SER A 279 -13.01 -31.96 -7.38
CA SER A 279 -13.15 -33.20 -6.60
C SER A 279 -14.56 -33.26 -5.95
N PRO A 280 -15.42 -34.23 -6.32
CA PRO A 280 -16.80 -34.34 -5.84
C PRO A 280 -16.93 -34.75 -4.37
#